data_AF-A0A963UKV7-F1
#
_entry.id   AF-A0A963UKV7-F1
#
_cell.length_a   1.000
_cell.length_b   1.000
_cell.length_c   1.000
_cell.angle_alpha   90.00
_cell.angle_beta   90.00
_cell.angle_gamma   90.00
#
_symmetry.space_group_name_H-M   'P 1'
#
loop_
_entity.id
_entity.type
_entity.pdbx_description
1 polymer ?
#
loop_
_entity_poly.entity_id
_entity_poly.type
_entity_poly.pdbx_seq_one_letter_code
_entity_poly.pdbx_strand_id
1 'polypeptide(L)'
;MTGAKTGAMAGAVTGTPGDLDRMQFAIEHLLDAPDGWRPLVREMVARWPEAPAGEVILAIVAAATEIEQMFGPGSPSREGAAQGWRLAALVGADLCAMAAVGLPHVTAGDMARYWKIDPWFRDL
;
A
#
# COMPACT_ATOMS: atom_id res chain seq x y z
N MET A 1 3.23 1.26 -47.74
CA MET A 1 2.13 1.68 -46.85
C MET A 1 2.02 0.64 -45.76
N THR A 2 2.70 0.88 -44.64
CA THR A 2 2.86 -0.09 -43.55
C THR A 2 1.88 0.29 -42.45
N GLY A 3 0.92 -0.59 -42.16
CA GLY A 3 -0.09 -0.40 -41.12
C GLY A 3 0.56 -0.35 -39.73
N ALA A 4 0.28 0.72 -38.99
CA ALA A 4 0.66 0.86 -37.60
C ALA A 4 -0.23 -0.07 -36.75
N LYS A 5 0.41 -1.03 -36.09
CA LYS A 5 -0.22 -1.89 -35.09
C LYS A 5 -0.57 -1.07 -33.85
N THR A 6 -1.83 -1.18 -33.48
CA THR A 6 -2.44 -0.77 -32.21
C THR A 6 -1.59 -1.19 -31.02
N GLY A 7 -1.02 -0.21 -30.31
CA GLY A 7 -0.57 -0.39 -28.92
C GLY A 7 -1.79 -0.20 -28.02
N ALA A 8 -2.35 -1.30 -27.51
CA ALA A 8 -3.40 -1.24 -26.51
C ALA A 8 -2.86 -0.54 -25.26
N MET A 9 -3.48 0.58 -24.91
CA MET A 9 -3.21 1.32 -23.69
C MET A 9 -3.40 0.41 -22.48
N ALA A 10 -2.51 0.58 -21.52
CA ALA A 10 -2.42 -0.07 -20.22
C ALA A 10 -3.79 -0.45 -19.63
N GLY A 11 -3.87 -1.67 -19.09
CA GLY A 11 -5.05 -2.15 -18.37
C GLY A 11 -5.41 -1.16 -17.27
N ALA A 12 -6.55 -0.49 -17.44
CA ALA A 12 -7.09 0.37 -16.41
C ALA A 12 -7.28 -0.47 -15.14
N VAL A 13 -6.77 0.01 -14.01
CA VAL A 13 -7.06 -0.58 -12.70
C VAL A 13 -8.57 -0.43 -12.47
N THR A 14 -9.34 -1.47 -12.77
CA THR A 14 -10.78 -1.53 -12.49
C THR A 14 -10.98 -1.92 -11.02
N GLY A 15 -10.70 -0.98 -10.11
CA GLY A 15 -11.00 -1.12 -8.68
C GLY A 15 -12.43 -0.67 -8.35
N THR A 16 -12.98 -1.13 -7.22
CA THR A 16 -14.17 -0.51 -6.66
C THR A 16 -13.85 0.94 -6.24
N PRO A 17 -14.85 1.83 -6.07
CA PRO A 17 -14.59 3.21 -5.62
C PRO A 17 -13.76 3.28 -4.33
N GLY A 18 -13.94 2.31 -3.41
CA GLY A 18 -13.14 2.21 -2.19
C GLY A 18 -11.69 1.82 -2.44
N ASP A 19 -11.40 1.00 -3.45
CA ASP A 19 -10.03 0.61 -3.80
C ASP A 19 -9.26 1.80 -4.38
N LEU A 20 -9.93 2.59 -5.22
CA LEU A 20 -9.35 3.79 -5.81
C LEU A 20 -9.05 4.86 -4.75
N ASP A 21 -9.93 5.05 -3.75
CA ASP A 21 -9.70 6.00 -2.64
C ASP A 21 -8.46 5.61 -1.82
N ARG A 22 -8.29 4.32 -1.50
CA ARG A 22 -7.12 3.84 -0.74
C ARG A 22 -5.82 3.96 -1.52
N MET A 23 -5.85 3.63 -2.81
CA MET A 23 -4.69 3.77 -3.69
C MET A 23 -4.29 5.25 -3.80
N GLN A 24 -5.24 6.15 -4.03
CA GLN A 24 -4.99 7.59 -4.13
C GLN A 24 -4.38 8.13 -2.83
N PHE A 25 -4.93 7.74 -1.68
CA PHE A 25 -4.40 8.11 -0.37
C PHE A 25 -2.94 7.63 -0.18
N ALA A 26 -2.63 6.43 -0.63
CA ALA A 26 -1.27 5.91 -0.60
C ALA A 26 -0.33 6.68 -1.54
N ILE A 27 -0.76 7.02 -2.75
CA ILE A 27 0.04 7.84 -3.69
C ILE A 27 0.39 9.19 -3.04
N GLU A 28 -0.58 9.86 -2.42
CA GLU A 28 -0.38 11.16 -1.77
C GLU A 28 0.72 11.10 -0.69
N HIS A 29 0.66 10.09 0.18
CA HIS A 29 1.67 9.88 1.23
C HIS A 29 3.05 9.49 0.68
N LEU A 30 3.09 8.62 -0.33
CA LEU A 30 4.35 8.17 -0.92
C LEU A 30 5.04 9.27 -1.72
N LEU A 31 4.30 10.26 -2.24
CA LEU A 31 4.85 11.43 -2.91
C LEU A 31 5.23 12.56 -1.94
N ASP A 32 4.75 12.56 -0.71
CA ASP A 32 5.11 13.50 0.35
C ASP A 32 6.49 13.17 0.98
N ALA A 33 7.52 13.15 0.13
CA ALA A 33 8.88 12.80 0.50
C ALA A 33 9.54 13.89 1.38
N PRO A 34 10.47 13.51 2.29
CA PRO A 34 11.09 12.18 2.43
C PRO A 34 10.37 11.24 3.41
N ASP A 35 9.45 11.74 4.24
CA ASP A 35 8.95 11.04 5.43
C ASP A 35 7.43 10.74 5.41
N GLY A 36 6.69 11.14 4.38
CA GLY A 36 5.25 10.93 4.26
C GLY A 36 4.82 9.45 4.23
N TRP A 37 5.74 8.54 3.89
CA TRP A 37 5.49 7.10 3.99
C TRP A 37 5.34 6.59 5.43
N ARG A 38 5.93 7.27 6.42
CA ARG A 38 5.97 6.79 7.81
C ARG A 38 4.58 6.62 8.44
N PRO A 39 3.67 7.61 8.37
CA PRO A 39 2.33 7.45 8.93
C PRO A 39 1.38 6.60 8.07
N LEU A 40 1.71 6.38 6.79
CA LEU A 40 0.80 5.85 5.78
C LEU A 40 -0.02 4.65 6.26
N VAL A 41 0.64 3.56 6.67
CA VAL A 41 -0.03 2.31 7.04
C VAL A 41 -0.95 2.51 8.25
N ARG A 42 -0.48 3.24 9.26
CA ARG A 42 -1.27 3.53 10.47
C ARG A 42 -2.51 4.35 10.14
N GLU A 43 -2.38 5.34 9.26
CA GLU A 43 -3.50 6.17 8.84
C GLU A 43 -4.49 5.42 7.95
N MET A 44 -4.02 4.57 7.05
CA MET A 44 -4.89 3.69 6.26
C MET A 44 -5.71 2.77 7.17
N VAL A 45 -5.07 2.13 8.14
CA VAL A 45 -5.74 1.24 9.08
C VAL A 45 -6.74 1.99 9.95
N ALA A 46 -6.42 3.20 10.40
CA ALA A 46 -7.32 4.04 11.19
C ALA A 46 -8.52 4.53 10.37
N ARG A 47 -8.32 4.83 9.08
CA ARG A 47 -9.34 5.36 8.19
C ARG A 47 -10.29 4.28 7.66
N TRP A 48 -9.79 3.06 7.42
CA TRP A 48 -10.59 1.94 6.91
C TRP A 48 -10.45 0.68 7.77
N PRO A 49 -10.85 0.71 9.05
CA PRO A 49 -10.64 -0.42 9.97
C PRO A 49 -11.40 -1.69 9.56
N GLU A 50 -12.51 -1.54 8.83
CA GLU A 50 -13.34 -2.65 8.36
C GLU A 50 -12.90 -3.22 7.00
N ALA A 51 -11.93 -2.58 6.33
CA ALA A 51 -11.44 -3.09 5.05
C ALA A 51 -10.69 -4.42 5.25
N PRO A 52 -10.79 -5.37 4.31
CA PRO A 52 -9.93 -6.53 4.30
C PRO A 52 -8.46 -6.14 4.40
N ALA A 53 -7.69 -6.82 5.25
CA ALA A 53 -6.28 -6.47 5.48
C ALA A 53 -5.45 -6.54 4.18
N GLY A 54 -5.79 -7.48 3.30
CA GLY A 54 -5.17 -7.58 1.97
C GLY A 54 -5.42 -6.38 1.05
N GLU A 55 -6.53 -5.65 1.22
CA GLU A 55 -6.81 -4.44 0.42
C GLU A 55 -5.88 -3.28 0.80
N VAL A 56 -5.39 -3.23 2.05
CA VAL A 56 -4.37 -2.25 2.45
C VAL A 56 -3.06 -2.52 1.71
N ILE A 57 -2.61 -3.78 1.66
CA ILE A 57 -1.41 -4.18 0.93
C ILE A 57 -1.56 -3.88 -0.56
N LEU A 58 -2.70 -4.26 -1.15
CA LEU A 58 -2.96 -4.08 -2.58
C LEU A 58 -2.93 -2.60 -2.96
N ALA A 59 -3.54 -1.73 -2.16
CA ALA A 59 -3.54 -0.30 -2.42
C ALA A 59 -2.13 0.30 -2.39
N ILE A 60 -1.27 -0.11 -1.45
CA ILE A 60 0.13 0.34 -1.37
C ILE A 60 0.93 -0.16 -2.58
N VAL A 61 0.76 -1.42 -2.96
CA VAL A 61 1.41 -2.02 -4.14
C VAL A 61 1.00 -1.30 -5.43
N ALA A 62 -0.30 -1.05 -5.60
CA ALA A 62 -0.82 -0.33 -6.74
C ALA A 62 -0.26 1.11 -6.79
N ALA A 63 -0.26 1.82 -5.66
CA ALA A 63 0.31 3.16 -5.55
C ALA A 63 1.81 3.20 -5.92
N ALA A 64 2.61 2.28 -5.38
CA ALA A 64 4.04 2.18 -5.69
C ALA A 64 4.26 1.90 -7.19
N THR A 65 3.46 0.99 -7.77
CA THR A 65 3.51 0.65 -9.19
C THR A 65 3.19 1.88 -10.06
N GLU A 66 2.13 2.62 -9.74
CA GLU A 66 1.75 3.82 -10.48
C GLU A 66 2.84 4.91 -10.43
N ILE A 67 3.45 5.13 -9.24
CA ILE A 67 4.57 6.06 -9.10
C ILE A 67 5.76 5.63 -9.98
N GLU A 68 6.09 4.34 -10.03
CA GLU A 68 7.17 3.84 -10.89
C GLU A 68 6.86 4.00 -12.39
N GLN A 69 5.60 3.87 -12.79
CA GLN A 69 5.20 4.12 -14.18
C GLN A 69 5.23 5.60 -14.55
N MET A 70 4.85 6.48 -13.62
CA MET A 70 4.81 7.94 -13.83
C MET A 70 6.20 8.58 -13.85
N PHE A 71 7.13 8.07 -13.04
CA PHE A 71 8.44 8.70 -12.83
C PHE A 71 9.59 7.84 -13.35
N GLY A 72 10.51 8.45 -14.08
CA GLY A 72 11.70 7.78 -14.62
C GLY A 72 12.74 7.40 -13.54
N PRO A 73 13.71 6.53 -13.88
CA PRO A 73 14.83 6.18 -13.00
C PRO A 73 15.59 7.43 -12.51
N GLY A 74 15.94 7.46 -11.22
CA GLY A 74 16.65 8.59 -10.60
C GLY A 74 15.76 9.74 -10.13
N SER A 75 14.44 9.69 -10.36
CA SER A 75 13.50 10.64 -9.75
C SER A 75 13.44 10.46 -8.23
N PRO A 76 13.47 11.55 -7.42
CA PRO A 76 13.23 11.47 -5.97
C PRO A 76 11.90 10.77 -5.61
N SER A 77 10.87 10.90 -6.45
CA SER A 77 9.57 10.24 -6.24
C SER A 77 9.66 8.70 -6.23
N ARG A 78 10.70 8.12 -6.85
CA ARG A 78 10.91 6.66 -6.80
C ARG A 78 11.40 6.16 -5.44
N GLU A 79 11.95 7.03 -4.60
CA GLU A 79 12.24 6.66 -3.21
C GLU A 79 10.94 6.34 -2.46
N GLY A 80 9.89 7.13 -2.69
CA GLY A 80 8.55 6.89 -2.18
C GLY A 80 8.00 5.52 -2.61
N ALA A 81 8.07 5.20 -3.91
CA ALA A 81 7.66 3.87 -4.40
C ALA A 81 8.43 2.72 -3.74
N ALA A 82 9.75 2.87 -3.57
CA ALA A 82 10.58 1.88 -2.89
C ALA A 82 10.16 1.69 -1.41
N GLN A 83 9.76 2.76 -0.72
CA GLN A 83 9.18 2.65 0.63
C GLN A 83 7.81 1.97 0.61
N GLY A 84 6.96 2.27 -0.38
CA GLY A 84 5.67 1.58 -0.56
C GLY A 84 5.83 0.06 -0.66
N TRP A 85 6.76 -0.42 -1.49
CA TRP A 85 7.06 -1.85 -1.60
C TRP A 85 7.52 -2.47 -0.28
N ARG A 86 8.37 -1.78 0.48
CA ARG A 86 8.84 -2.25 1.79
C ARG A 86 7.69 -2.32 2.81
N LEU A 87 6.84 -1.31 2.84
CA LEU A 87 5.65 -1.28 3.71
C LEU A 87 4.70 -2.43 3.38
N ALA A 88 4.41 -2.66 2.10
CA ALA A 88 3.56 -3.78 1.67
C ALA A 88 4.11 -5.14 2.14
N ALA A 89 5.43 -5.34 2.04
CA ALA A 89 6.09 -6.55 2.51
C ALA A 89 6.04 -6.70 4.04
N LEU A 90 6.26 -5.60 4.79
CA LEU A 90 6.18 -5.60 6.26
C LEU A 90 4.76 -5.94 6.74
N VAL A 91 3.74 -5.31 6.16
CA VAL A 91 2.34 -5.60 6.49
C VAL A 91 1.99 -7.06 6.17
N GLY A 92 2.47 -7.59 5.03
CA GLY A 92 2.29 -9.01 4.71
C GLY A 92 2.96 -9.95 5.73
N ALA A 93 4.15 -9.60 6.22
CA ALA A 93 4.84 -10.36 7.25
C ALA A 93 4.07 -10.36 8.58
N ASP A 94 3.50 -9.22 8.98
CA ASP A 94 2.66 -9.11 10.18
C ASP A 94 1.42 -10.01 10.07
N LEU A 95 0.72 -10.02 8.94
CA LEU A 95 -0.43 -10.90 8.72
C LEU A 95 -0.04 -12.38 8.79
N CYS A 96 1.11 -12.75 8.23
CA CYS A 96 1.65 -14.11 8.37
C CYS A 96 1.95 -14.46 9.83
N ALA A 97 2.55 -13.54 10.60
CA ALA A 97 2.84 -13.75 12.02
C ALA A 97 1.55 -13.92 12.83
N MET A 98 0.57 -13.03 12.62
CA MET A 98 -0.76 -13.11 13.26
C MET A 98 -1.45 -14.44 12.96
N ALA A 99 -1.44 -14.88 11.69
CA ALA A 99 -2.00 -16.16 11.30
C ALA A 99 -1.28 -17.34 11.98
N ALA A 100 0.06 -17.32 12.07
CA ALA A 100 0.85 -18.38 12.67
C ALA A 100 0.58 -18.61 14.16
N VAL A 101 0.19 -17.55 14.89
CA VAL A 101 -0.15 -17.63 16.32
C VAL A 101 -1.67 -17.66 16.59
N GLY A 102 -2.49 -17.78 15.54
CA GLY A 102 -3.95 -17.87 15.67
C GLY A 102 -4.64 -16.57 16.06
N LEU A 103 -4.03 -15.42 15.80
CA LEU A 103 -4.65 -14.10 16.00
C LEU A 103 -5.60 -13.74 14.84
N PRO A 104 -6.64 -12.93 15.10
CA PRO A 104 -7.46 -12.32 14.04
C PRO A 104 -6.58 -11.57 13.05
N HIS A 105 -6.84 -11.69 11.74
CA HIS A 105 -6.03 -11.10 10.67
C HIS A 105 -6.86 -10.81 9.40
N VAL A 106 -8.16 -10.60 9.57
CA VAL A 106 -9.10 -10.47 8.45
C VAL A 106 -9.20 -9.02 7.99
N THR A 107 -9.26 -8.09 8.94
CA THR A 107 -9.46 -6.66 8.63
C THR A 107 -8.24 -5.82 9.00
N ALA A 108 -8.16 -4.62 8.43
CA ALA A 108 -7.17 -3.63 8.82
C ALA A 108 -7.22 -3.35 10.34
N GLY A 109 -8.41 -3.31 10.94
CA GLY A 109 -8.60 -3.13 12.37
C GLY A 109 -7.96 -4.24 13.22
N ASP A 110 -7.84 -5.47 12.71
CA ASP A 110 -7.12 -6.53 13.40
C ASP A 110 -5.63 -6.22 13.52
N MET A 111 -5.02 -5.66 12.47
CA MET A 111 -3.61 -5.23 12.49
C MET A 111 -3.37 -4.14 13.56
N ALA A 112 -4.24 -3.14 13.63
CA ALA A 112 -4.15 -2.10 14.67
C ALA A 112 -4.26 -2.66 16.10
N ARG A 113 -5.01 -3.75 16.30
CA ARG A 113 -5.07 -4.43 17.61
C ARG A 113 -3.78 -5.20 17.88
N TYR A 114 -3.25 -5.92 16.89
CA TYR A 114 -2.00 -6.66 16.99
C TYR A 114 -0.84 -5.76 17.41
N TRP A 115 -0.65 -4.63 16.74
CA TRP A 115 0.45 -3.70 17.03
C TRP A 115 0.42 -3.07 18.42
N LYS A 116 -0.75 -2.99 19.08
CA LYS A 116 -0.83 -2.52 20.48
C LYS A 116 -0.31 -3.55 21.48
N ILE A 117 -0.41 -4.82 21.13
CA ILE A 117 -0.02 -5.94 22.00
C ILE A 117 1.46 -6.24 21.83
N ASP A 118 1.97 -6.12 20.61
CA ASP A 118 3.39 -6.29 20.30
C ASP A 118 4.22 -5.11 20.85
N PRO A 119 5.12 -5.33 21.83
CA PRO A 119 5.96 -4.27 22.38
C PRO A 119 6.83 -3.58 21.32
N TRP A 120 7.12 -4.26 20.21
CA TRP A 120 7.90 -3.70 19.12
C TRP A 120 7.16 -2.53 18.44
N PHE A 121 5.84 -2.62 18.29
CA PHE A 121 5.03 -1.65 17.53
C PHE A 121 4.33 -0.59 18.39
N ARG A 122 4.49 -0.65 19.72
CA ARG A 122 3.77 0.24 20.66
C ARG A 122 4.11 1.73 20.49
N ASP A 123 5.30 2.03 20.00
CA ASP A 123 5.87 3.39 19.94
C ASP A 123 6.23 3.87 18.52
N LEU A 124 5.70 3.24 17.47
CA LEU A 124 5.84 3.67 16.06
C LEU A 124 4.74 4.64 15.59
#